data_AF-A0A940XCB2-F1
#
_entry.id   AF-A0A940XCB2-F1
#
_cell.length_a   1.000
_cell.length_b   1.000
_cell.length_c   1.000
_cell.angle_alpha   90.00
_cell.angle_beta   90.00
_cell.angle_gamma   90.00
#
_symmetry.space_group_name_H-M   'P 1'
#
loop_
_entity.id
_entity.type
_entity.pdbx_description
1 polymer ?
#
loop_
_entity_poly.entity_id
_entity_poly.type
_entity_poly.pdbx_seq_one_letter_code
_entity_poly.pdbx_strand_id
1 'polypeptide(L)'
;MTDSRQDRRVVAAVYAGLVLTGIVTIAPYADRATTHLLADHIRAGYPAYGQARVDSAVTTYLVLLSVVGALGVLAWLGTAWAVRAGKPWARPAATVLFVLGLSVALTGLLTKDTSGDTGLPAALGWAGMAPCLAGAVVLALLWRRPRAV
;
A
#
# COMPACT_ATOMS: atom_id res chain seq x y z
N MET A 1 31.55 -1.15 -14.54
CA MET A 1 31.58 -0.10 -13.49
C MET A 1 30.18 0.51 -13.19
N THR A 2 29.06 -0.16 -13.51
CA THR A 2 27.69 0.38 -13.35
C THR A 2 26.90 -0.14 -12.13
N ASP A 3 27.44 -1.08 -11.35
CA ASP A 3 26.67 -1.76 -10.28
C ASP A 3 26.32 -0.84 -9.09
N SER A 4 27.29 -0.08 -8.57
CA SER A 4 27.12 0.63 -7.29
C SER A 4 26.04 1.72 -7.31
N ARG A 5 25.89 2.43 -8.43
CA ARG A 5 24.85 3.46 -8.59
C ARG A 5 23.46 2.83 -8.74
N GLN A 6 23.35 1.71 -9.46
CA GLN A 6 22.08 1.01 -9.65
C GLN A 6 21.62 0.33 -8.36
N ASP A 7 22.55 -0.24 -7.59
CA ASP A 7 22.30 -0.76 -6.24
C ASP A 7 21.74 0.30 -5.30
N ARG A 8 22.40 1.46 -5.24
CA ARG A 8 21.96 2.56 -4.37
C ARG A 8 20.57 3.08 -4.75
N ARG A 9 20.23 3.12 -6.05
CA ARG A 9 18.89 3.49 -6.54
C ARG A 9 17.82 2.49 -6.17
N VAL A 10 18.09 1.18 -6.30
CA VAL A 10 17.14 0.13 -5.88
C VAL A 10 16.87 0.23 -4.38
N VAL A 11 17.91 0.35 -3.56
CA VAL A 11 17.78 0.48 -2.11
C VAL A 11 17.00 1.74 -1.72
N ALA A 12 17.29 2.88 -2.35
CA ALA A 12 16.55 4.12 -2.11
C ALA A 12 15.06 3.98 -2.47
N ALA A 13 14.74 3.36 -3.61
CA ALA A 13 13.35 3.13 -4.03
C ALA A 13 12.60 2.17 -3.09
N VAL A 14 13.28 1.13 -2.58
CA VAL A 14 12.73 0.23 -1.57
C VAL A 14 12.41 0.97 -0.26
N TYR A 15 13.32 1.83 0.21
CA TYR A 15 13.06 2.63 1.41
C TYR A 15 11.98 3.69 1.21
N ALA A 16 11.92 4.32 0.03
CA ALA A 16 10.85 5.25 -0.30
C ALA A 16 9.49 4.54 -0.26
N GLY A 17 9.40 3.34 -0.85
CA GLY A 17 8.21 2.49 -0.77
C GLY A 17 7.81 2.13 0.65
N LEU A 18 8.78 1.73 1.48
CA LEU A 18 8.55 1.42 2.90
C LEU A 18 8.00 2.64 3.68
N VAL A 19 8.60 3.81 3.50
CA VAL A 19 8.16 5.06 4.15
C VAL A 19 6.76 5.44 3.69
N LEU A 20 6.49 5.36 2.38
CA LEU A 20 5.16 5.63 1.83
C LEU A 20 4.10 4.67 2.40
N THR A 21 4.40 3.37 2.48
CA THR A 21 3.50 2.40 3.11
C THR A 21 3.26 2.75 4.58
N GLY A 22 4.29 3.13 5.33
CA GLY A 22 4.15 3.57 6.71
C GLY A 22 3.22 4.77 6.85
N ILE A 23 3.43 5.83 6.05
CA ILE A 23 2.61 7.04 6.04
C ILE A 23 1.15 6.68 5.72
N VAL A 24 0.92 5.91 4.67
CA VAL A 24 -0.44 5.50 4.24
C VAL A 24 -1.12 4.62 5.28
N THR A 25 -0.38 3.78 5.99
CA THR A 25 -0.92 2.94 7.08
C THR A 25 -1.36 3.78 8.28
N ILE A 26 -0.66 4.88 8.56
CA ILE A 26 -0.95 5.78 9.68
C ILE A 26 -2.07 6.77 9.34
N ALA A 27 -2.20 7.18 8.08
CA ALA A 27 -3.14 8.23 7.67
C ALA A 27 -4.60 8.01 8.11
N PRO A 28 -5.19 6.79 8.05
CA PRO A 28 -6.56 6.54 8.54
C PRO A 28 -6.74 6.80 10.04
N TYR A 29 -5.69 6.62 10.84
CA TYR A 29 -5.72 6.91 12.28
C TYR A 29 -5.70 8.41 12.55
N ALA A 30 -4.89 9.15 11.77
CA ALA A 30 -4.89 10.60 11.82
C ALA A 30 -6.24 11.18 11.38
N ASP A 31 -6.84 10.64 10.31
CA ASP A 31 -8.18 11.00 9.87
C ASP A 31 -9.22 10.80 10.98
N ARG A 32 -9.22 9.63 11.62
CA ARG A 32 -10.13 9.35 12.75
C ARG A 32 -10.01 10.34 13.90
N ALA A 33 -8.83 10.92 14.12
CA ALA A 33 -8.57 11.85 15.21
C ALA A 33 -8.80 13.33 14.85
N THR A 34 -8.94 13.66 13.56
CA THR A 34 -8.92 15.06 13.10
C THR A 34 -10.08 15.39 12.17
N THR A 35 -10.16 14.74 11.01
CA THR A 35 -11.02 15.12 9.90
C THR A 35 -12.27 14.26 9.77
N HIS A 36 -12.25 13.04 10.28
CA HIS A 36 -13.37 12.10 10.26
C HIS A 36 -13.92 11.77 8.85
N LEU A 37 -13.10 11.89 7.80
CA LEU A 37 -13.50 11.69 6.41
C LEU A 37 -14.08 10.29 6.18
N LEU A 38 -13.48 9.26 6.80
CA LEU A 38 -14.00 7.90 6.69
C LEU A 38 -15.37 7.74 7.35
N ALA A 39 -15.59 8.37 8.51
CA ALA A 39 -16.87 8.32 9.20
C ALA A 39 -17.97 9.07 8.43
N ASP A 40 -17.63 10.24 7.87
CA ASP A 40 -18.55 11.04 7.10
C ASP A 40 -18.91 10.39 5.77
N HIS A 41 -17.95 9.74 5.11
CA HIS A 41 -18.19 8.93 3.91
C HIS A 41 -19.16 7.78 4.17
N ILE A 42 -18.98 7.05 5.28
CA ILE A 42 -19.89 5.96 5.68
C ILE A 42 -21.29 6.51 5.98
N ARG A 43 -21.41 7.63 6.70
CA ARG A 43 -22.71 8.26 6.99
C ARG A 43 -23.42 8.71 5.72
N ALA A 44 -22.69 9.27 4.76
CA ALA A 44 -23.24 9.71 3.48
C ALA A 44 -23.76 8.52 2.65
N GLY A 45 -23.00 7.42 2.59
CA GLY A 45 -23.41 6.21 1.88
C GLY A 45 -24.53 5.43 2.58
N TYR A 46 -24.66 5.57 3.90
CA TYR A 46 -25.63 4.84 4.73
C TYR A 46 -26.36 5.75 5.73
N PRO A 47 -27.29 6.62 5.26
CA PRO A 47 -27.94 7.62 6.12
C PRO A 47 -28.84 7.02 7.23
N ALA A 48 -29.22 5.74 7.10
CA ALA A 48 -29.97 5.01 8.12
C ALA A 48 -29.11 4.47 9.27
N TYR A 49 -27.78 4.57 9.21
CA TYR A 49 -26.89 4.06 10.25
C TYR A 49 -26.85 5.01 11.46
N GLY A 50 -27.11 4.47 12.65
CA GLY A 50 -26.81 5.18 13.90
C GLY A 50 -25.30 5.25 14.21
N GLN A 51 -24.90 6.15 15.11
CA GLN A 51 -23.48 6.41 15.44
C GLN A 51 -22.69 5.16 15.81
N ALA A 52 -23.23 4.29 16.68
CA ALA A 52 -22.56 3.06 17.08
C ALA A 52 -22.23 2.12 15.89
N ARG A 53 -23.06 2.12 14.85
CA ARG A 53 -22.84 1.30 13.65
C ARG A 53 -21.76 1.93 12.76
N VAL A 54 -21.74 3.26 12.64
CA VAL A 54 -20.68 3.99 11.95
C VAL A 54 -19.33 3.75 12.64
N ASP A 55 -19.27 3.84 13.96
CA ASP A 55 -18.03 3.62 14.73
C ASP A 55 -17.48 2.19 14.55
N SER A 56 -18.38 1.20 14.56
CA SER A 56 -18.04 -0.20 14.29
C SER A 56 -17.50 -0.38 12.87
N ALA A 57 -18.13 0.25 11.87
CA ALA A 57 -17.68 0.21 10.48
C ALA A 57 -16.30 0.86 10.30
N VAL A 58 -16.08 2.05 10.88
CA VAL A 58 -14.76 2.72 10.86
C VAL A 58 -13.71 1.82 11.52
N THR A 59 -14.02 1.22 12.67
CA THR A 59 -13.08 0.31 13.35
C THR A 59 -12.72 -0.89 12.47
N THR A 60 -13.71 -1.46 11.77
CA THR A 60 -13.51 -2.57 10.84
C THR A 60 -12.56 -2.18 9.70
N TYR A 61 -12.78 -1.01 9.09
CA TYR A 61 -11.88 -0.47 8.07
C TYR A 61 -10.46 -0.24 8.61
N LEU A 62 -10.31 0.31 9.81
CA LEU A 62 -8.99 0.52 10.41
C LEU A 62 -8.24 -0.80 10.62
N VAL A 63 -8.92 -1.85 11.09
CA VAL A 63 -8.32 -3.18 11.24
C VAL A 63 -7.85 -3.71 9.89
N LEU A 64 -8.71 -3.69 8.87
CA LEU A 64 -8.36 -4.15 7.52
C LEU A 64 -7.16 -3.39 6.94
N LEU A 65 -7.20 -2.05 7.01
CA LEU A 65 -6.11 -1.19 6.51
C LEU A 65 -4.80 -1.42 7.27
N SER A 66 -4.87 -1.75 8.56
CA SER A 66 -3.69 -2.06 9.37
C SER A 66 -3.07 -3.40 9.00
N VAL A 67 -3.89 -4.42 8.75
CA VAL A 67 -3.42 -5.71 8.26
C VAL A 67 -2.73 -5.53 6.91
N VAL A 68 -3.38 -4.82 5.97
CA VAL A 68 -2.79 -4.53 4.65
C VAL A 68 -1.50 -3.73 4.77
N GLY A 69 -1.48 -2.70 5.61
CA GLY A 69 -0.30 -1.89 5.88
C GLY A 69 0.86 -2.70 6.47
N ALA A 70 0.59 -3.55 7.46
CA ALA A 70 1.57 -4.43 8.07
C ALA A 70 2.13 -5.43 7.06
N LEU A 71 1.28 -6.06 6.24
CA LEU A 71 1.71 -6.94 5.16
C LEU A 71 2.58 -6.19 4.14
N GLY A 72 2.22 -4.95 3.80
CA GLY A 72 3.02 -4.09 2.93
C GLY A 72 4.40 -3.76 3.51
N VAL A 73 4.48 -3.42 4.80
CA VAL A 73 5.75 -3.20 5.50
C VAL A 73 6.62 -4.46 5.48
N LEU A 74 6.04 -5.63 5.79
CA LEU A 74 6.76 -6.90 5.75
C LEU A 74 7.26 -7.24 4.34
N ALA A 75 6.44 -6.98 3.32
CA ALA A 75 6.81 -7.16 1.91
C ALA A 75 7.99 -6.27 1.52
N TRP A 76 8.00 -5.00 1.95
CA TRP A 76 9.11 -4.08 1.72
C TRP A 76 10.38 -4.51 2.45
N LEU A 77 10.29 -4.92 3.71
CA LEU A 77 11.43 -5.41 4.48
C LEU A 77 12.02 -6.70 3.88
N GLY A 78 11.15 -7.64 3.47
CA GLY A 78 11.56 -8.86 2.78
C GLY A 78 12.25 -8.56 1.44
N THR A 79 11.73 -7.59 0.68
CA THR A 79 12.34 -7.13 -0.58
C THR A 79 13.70 -6.49 -0.31
N ALA A 80 13.82 -5.61 0.69
CA ALA A 80 15.08 -4.99 1.08
C ALA A 80 16.15 -6.02 1.45
N TRP A 81 15.76 -7.03 2.24
CA TRP A 81 16.65 -8.12 2.63
C TRP A 81 17.07 -8.96 1.43
N ALA A 82 16.15 -9.37 0.57
CA ALA A 82 16.43 -10.20 -0.60
C ALA A 82 17.35 -9.49 -1.61
N VAL A 83 17.15 -8.19 -1.83
CA VAL A 83 18.02 -7.36 -2.68
C VAL A 83 19.41 -7.22 -2.08
N ARG A 84 19.52 -6.94 -0.78
CA ARG A 84 20.81 -6.83 -0.08
C ARG A 84 21.60 -8.13 -0.07
N ALA A 85 20.91 -9.26 0.04
CA ALA A 85 21.51 -10.59 -0.01
C ALA A 85 21.85 -11.05 -1.44
N GLY A 86 21.61 -10.23 -2.48
CA GLY A 86 21.94 -10.55 -3.87
C GLY A 86 21.19 -11.76 -4.42
N LYS A 87 20.03 -12.11 -3.86
CA LYS A 87 19.44 -13.44 -4.04
C LYS A 87 18.62 -13.52 -5.34
N PRO A 88 18.77 -14.57 -6.18
CA PRO A 88 18.19 -14.60 -7.52
C PRO A 88 16.66 -14.60 -7.55
N TRP A 89 16.02 -15.19 -6.54
CA TRP A 89 14.57 -15.17 -6.31
C TRP A 89 13.99 -13.80 -5.90
N ALA A 90 14.81 -12.76 -5.66
CA ALA A 90 14.31 -11.43 -5.33
C ALA A 90 13.42 -10.84 -6.44
N ARG A 91 13.73 -11.13 -7.71
CA ARG A 91 12.97 -10.65 -8.87
C ARG A 91 11.56 -11.24 -8.94
N PRO A 92 11.37 -12.57 -8.96
CA PRO A 92 10.02 -13.14 -8.98
C PRO A 92 9.25 -12.82 -7.69
N ALA A 93 9.89 -12.84 -6.51
CA ALA A 93 9.21 -12.51 -5.25
C ALA A 93 8.68 -11.06 -5.23
N ALA A 94 9.51 -10.08 -5.62
CA ALA A 94 9.08 -8.68 -5.69
C ALA A 94 7.95 -8.48 -6.72
N THR A 95 7.96 -9.24 -7.81
CA THR A 95 6.90 -9.18 -8.84
C THR A 95 5.57 -9.67 -8.29
N VAL A 96 5.56 -10.81 -7.59
CA VAL A 96 4.36 -11.35 -6.93
C VAL A 96 3.83 -10.37 -5.89
N LEU A 97 4.70 -9.86 -5.01
CA LEU A 97 4.30 -8.91 -3.96
C LEU A 97 3.74 -7.60 -4.56
N PHE A 98 4.32 -7.12 -5.66
CA PHE A 98 3.78 -5.96 -6.37
C PHE A 98 2.39 -6.23 -6.95
N VAL A 99 2.18 -7.36 -7.61
CA VAL A 99 0.87 -7.71 -8.18
C VAL A 99 -0.19 -7.86 -7.10
N LEU A 100 0.16 -8.47 -5.96
CA LEU A 100 -0.75 -8.58 -4.81
C LEU A 100 -1.08 -7.19 -4.24
N GLY A 101 -0.06 -6.36 -3.99
CA GLY A 101 -0.26 -5.01 -3.47
C GLY A 101 -1.08 -4.14 -4.41
N LEU A 102 -0.78 -4.14 -5.71
CA LEU A 102 -1.52 -3.42 -6.73
C LEU A 102 -2.97 -3.90 -6.82
N SER A 103 -3.20 -5.22 -6.77
CA SER A 103 -4.55 -5.79 -6.78
C SER A 103 -5.37 -5.29 -5.58
N VAL A 104 -4.82 -5.38 -4.37
CA VAL A 104 -5.48 -4.90 -3.14
C VAL A 104 -5.81 -3.42 -3.26
N ALA A 105 -4.86 -2.63 -3.74
CA ALA A 105 -5.02 -1.20 -3.86
C ALA A 105 -6.12 -0.85 -4.90
N LEU A 106 -6.11 -1.51 -6.05
CA LEU A 106 -7.14 -1.34 -7.08
C LEU A 106 -8.52 -1.78 -6.60
N THR A 107 -8.62 -2.88 -5.84
CA THR A 107 -9.88 -3.30 -5.20
C THR A 107 -10.39 -2.20 -4.27
N GLY A 108 -9.55 -1.64 -3.41
CA GLY A 108 -9.95 -0.53 -2.53
C GLY A 108 -10.40 0.72 -3.28
N LEU A 109 -9.84 0.98 -4.47
CA LEU A 109 -10.15 2.16 -5.29
C LEU A 109 -11.38 1.98 -6.19
N LEU A 110 -11.64 0.77 -6.69
CA LEU A 110 -12.62 0.52 -7.74
C LEU A 110 -13.87 -0.24 -7.26
N THR A 111 -13.78 -0.97 -6.16
CA THR A 111 -14.92 -1.76 -5.66
C THR A 111 -15.94 -0.85 -5.00
N LYS A 112 -17.13 -0.82 -5.61
CA LYS A 112 -18.32 -0.16 -5.07
C LYS A 112 -19.00 -1.06 -4.05
N ASP A 113 -19.45 -0.44 -2.98
CA ASP A 113 -20.26 -1.06 -1.93
C ASP A 113 -21.75 -0.97 -2.29
N THR A 114 -22.62 -1.56 -1.46
CA THR A 114 -24.08 -1.61 -1.67
C THR A 114 -24.73 -0.23 -1.72
N SER A 115 -24.08 0.80 -1.19
CA SER A 115 -24.47 2.20 -1.29
C SER A 115 -24.30 2.79 -2.70
N GLY A 116 -23.58 2.11 -3.60
CA GLY A 116 -23.23 2.61 -4.94
C GLY A 116 -21.95 3.44 -4.99
N ASP A 117 -21.39 3.80 -3.83
CA ASP A 117 -20.10 4.47 -3.66
C ASP A 117 -18.97 3.48 -3.39
N THR A 118 -17.72 3.92 -3.56
CA THR A 118 -16.54 3.11 -3.17
C THR A 118 -16.50 2.90 -1.66
N GLY A 119 -16.03 1.73 -1.22
CA GLY A 119 -15.95 1.42 0.22
C GLY A 119 -15.07 2.38 1.02
N LEU A 120 -14.05 2.96 0.38
CA LEU A 120 -13.19 3.99 0.97
C LEU A 120 -13.50 5.38 0.38
N PRO A 121 -13.30 6.46 1.16
CA PRO A 121 -13.21 7.81 0.63
C PRO A 121 -12.14 7.88 -0.46
N ALA A 122 -12.42 8.63 -1.54
CA ALA A 122 -11.52 8.74 -2.68
C ALA A 122 -10.08 9.13 -2.28
N ALA A 123 -9.93 10.02 -1.29
CA ALA A 123 -8.62 10.43 -0.78
C ALA A 123 -7.81 9.26 -0.21
N LEU A 124 -8.44 8.36 0.56
CA LEU A 124 -7.79 7.18 1.13
C LEU A 124 -7.51 6.12 0.06
N GLY A 125 -8.44 5.93 -0.89
CA GLY A 125 -8.25 5.02 -2.02
C GLY A 125 -7.04 5.41 -2.88
N TRP A 126 -6.90 6.70 -3.21
CA TRP A 126 -5.76 7.20 -3.98
C TRP A 126 -4.45 7.20 -3.19
N ALA A 127 -4.49 7.51 -1.90
CA ALA A 127 -3.30 7.41 -1.03
C ALA A 127 -2.71 5.98 -1.05
N GLY A 128 -3.57 4.96 -1.10
CA GLY A 128 -3.20 3.56 -1.26
C GLY A 128 -2.38 3.24 -2.52
N MET A 129 -2.42 4.08 -3.57
CA MET A 129 -1.63 3.87 -4.79
C MET A 129 -0.16 4.25 -4.66
N ALA A 130 0.17 5.17 -3.74
CA ALA A 130 1.53 5.74 -3.69
C ALA A 130 2.63 4.67 -3.48
N PRO A 131 2.45 3.66 -2.60
CA PRO A 131 3.41 2.57 -2.48
C PRO A 131 3.54 1.72 -3.75
N CYS A 132 2.48 1.57 -4.55
CA CYS A 132 2.52 0.82 -5.80
C CYS A 132 3.43 1.51 -6.84
N LEU A 133 3.46 2.84 -6.90
CA LEU A 133 4.38 3.58 -7.78
C LEU A 133 5.85 3.26 -7.43
N ALA A 134 6.18 3.23 -6.14
CA ALA A 134 7.50 2.84 -5.68
C ALA A 134 7.81 1.38 -6.05
N GLY A 135 6.83 0.47 -5.91
CA GLY A 135 6.95 -0.93 -6.34
C GLY A 135 7.27 -1.08 -7.83
N ALA A 136 6.59 -0.32 -8.69
CA ALA A 136 6.84 -0.32 -10.13
C ALA A 136 8.26 0.14 -10.48
N VAL A 137 8.76 1.18 -9.79
CA VAL A 137 10.15 1.65 -9.95
C VAL A 137 11.14 0.57 -9.53
N VAL A 138 10.91 -0.10 -8.40
CA VAL A 138 11.78 -1.19 -7.92
C VAL A 138 11.81 -2.34 -8.91
N LEU A 139 10.66 -2.76 -9.46
CA LEU A 139 10.62 -3.78 -10.51
C LEU A 139 11.40 -3.35 -11.75
N ALA A 140 11.16 -2.14 -12.26
CA ALA A 140 11.87 -1.64 -13.43
C ALA A 140 13.40 -1.66 -13.21
N LEU A 141 13.89 -1.25 -12.04
CA LEU A 141 15.32 -1.24 -11.72
C LEU A 141 15.90 -2.65 -11.53
N LEU A 142 15.15 -3.58 -10.93
CA LEU A 142 15.58 -4.97 -10.72
C LEU A 142 15.70 -5.74 -12.03
N TRP A 143 14.75 -5.56 -12.95
CA TRP A 143 14.74 -6.22 -14.25
C TRP A 143 15.76 -5.65 -15.23
N ARG A 144 16.16 -4.38 -15.06
CA ARG A 144 17.25 -3.74 -15.83
C ARG A 144 18.66 -4.14 -15.36
N ARG A 145 18.80 -4.92 -14.29
CA ARG A 145 20.13 -5.40 -13.87
C ARG A 145 20.61 -6.49 -14.83
N PRO A 146 21.82 -6.35 -15.42
CA PRO A 146 22.45 -7.43 -16.19
C PRO A 146 22.43 -8.72 -15.37
N ARG A 147 22.11 -9.85 -16.00
CA ARG A 147 22.33 -11.15 -15.34
C ARG A 147 23.86 -11.27 -15.18
N ALA A 148 24.33 -11.40 -13.94
CA ALA A 148 25.64 -12.00 -13.74
C ALA A 148 25.48 -13.45 -14.22
N VAL A 149 25.94 -13.72 -15.44
CA VAL A 149 26.16 -15.07 -15.97
C VAL A 149 27.47 -15.55 -15.41
#